data_AF-A0AAW6YIC7-F1
#
_entry.id   AF-A0AAW6YIC7-F1
#
_cell.length_a   1.000
_cell.length_b   1.000
_cell.length_c   1.000
_cell.angle_alpha   90.00
_cell.angle_beta   90.00
_cell.angle_gamma   90.00
#
_symmetry.space_group_name_H-M   'P 1'
#
loop_
_entity.id
_entity.type
_entity.pdbx_description
1 polymer ?
#
loop_
_entity_poly.entity_id
_entity_poly.type
_entity_poly.pdbx_seq_one_letter_code
_entity_poly.pdbx_strand_id
1 'polypeptide(L)'
;GDLRVAGKAIEADRFHERYRQQLVAEFPQVKEVAHQHDAYATYLSGAGPTIMTLLPVEHAEAFAKDLESKGLNGQVFSLKIDTTGVK
;
A
#
# COMPACT_ATOMS: atom_id res chain seq x y z
N GLY A 1 8.75 12.65 11.29
CA GLY A 1 8.14 11.52 12.02
C GLY A 1 8.72 10.23 11.52
N ASP A 2 8.70 9.17 12.33
CA ASP A 2 9.23 7.84 11.96
C ASP A 2 8.17 7.02 11.22
N LEU A 3 8.34 6.87 9.90
CA LEU A 3 7.41 6.13 9.04
C LEU A 3 7.42 4.62 9.30
N ARG A 4 8.50 4.06 9.85
CA ARG A 4 8.57 2.63 10.18
C ARG A 4 7.73 2.33 11.41
N VAL A 5 7.78 3.21 12.42
CA VAL A 5 6.94 3.09 13.63
C VAL A 5 5.47 3.32 13.26
N ALA A 6 5.17 4.36 12.48
CA ALA A 6 3.80 4.62 12.02
C ALA A 6 3.26 3.47 11.16
N GLY A 7 4.08 2.95 10.23
CA GLY A 7 3.71 1.85 9.36
C GLY A 7 3.37 0.56 10.11
N LYS A 8 4.18 0.20 11.10
CA LYS A 8 3.88 -0.93 12.00
C LYS A 8 2.56 -0.75 12.75
N ALA A 9 2.25 0.47 13.19
CA ALA A 9 0.97 0.74 13.86
C ALA A 9 -0.22 0.63 12.90
N ILE A 10 -0.06 1.07 11.64
CA ILE A 10 -1.07 0.95 10.59
C ILE A 10 -1.35 -0.52 10.25
N GLU A 11 -0.32 -1.34 10.07
CA GLU A 11 -0.50 -2.76 9.78
C GLU A 11 -0.99 -3.56 10.99
N ALA A 12 -0.59 -3.19 12.20
CA ALA A 12 -1.05 -3.84 13.43
C ALA A 12 -2.47 -3.45 13.84
N ASP A 13 -3.11 -2.51 13.14
CA ASP A 13 -4.49 -2.13 13.39
C ASP A 13 -5.46 -3.25 13.00
N ARG A 14 -5.77 -4.07 14.01
CA ARG A 14 -6.67 -5.23 13.94
C ARG A 14 -8.11 -4.86 13.56
N PHE A 15 -8.51 -3.59 13.61
CA PHE A 15 -9.84 -3.17 13.18
C PHE A 15 -10.01 -3.19 11.64
N HIS A 16 -8.92 -3.04 10.89
CA HIS A 16 -8.95 -2.97 9.43
C HIS A 16 -8.70 -4.31 8.73
N GLU A 17 -7.80 -5.15 9.26
CA GLU A 17 -7.35 -6.34 8.52
C GLU A 17 -8.40 -7.46 8.42
N ARG A 18 -9.14 -7.77 9.49
CA ARG A 18 -9.98 -8.99 9.51
C ARG A 18 -11.28 -8.87 8.70
N TYR A 19 -11.83 -7.66 8.55
CA TYR A 19 -13.16 -7.47 7.93
C TYR A 19 -13.10 -7.01 6.47
N ARG A 20 -11.98 -6.42 6.01
CA ARG A 20 -11.89 -5.84 4.66
C ARG A 20 -10.94 -6.55 3.70
N GLN A 21 -10.05 -7.42 4.17
CA GLN A 21 -9.22 -8.25 3.29
C GLN A 21 -10.05 -9.18 2.39
N GLN A 22 -11.26 -9.56 2.82
CA GLN A 22 -12.19 -10.35 2.00
C GLN A 22 -12.82 -9.54 0.84
N LEU A 23 -12.68 -8.22 0.82
CA LEU A 23 -13.33 -7.36 -0.18
C LEU A 23 -12.47 -7.10 -1.43
N VAL A 24 -11.15 -7.33 -1.36
CA VAL A 24 -10.23 -7.11 -2.48
C VAL A 24 -9.34 -8.32 -2.66
N ALA A 25 -9.59 -9.11 -3.71
CA ALA A 25 -8.91 -10.38 -3.96
C ALA A 25 -7.40 -10.21 -4.16
N GLU A 26 -6.99 -9.05 -4.65
CA GLU A 26 -5.62 -8.69 -4.96
C GLU A 26 -4.80 -8.29 -3.71
N PHE A 27 -5.45 -7.98 -2.58
CA PHE A 27 -4.79 -7.42 -1.41
C PHE A 27 -3.65 -8.28 -0.83
N PRO A 28 -3.82 -9.61 -0.63
CA PRO A 28 -2.75 -10.44 -0.08
C PRO A 28 -1.50 -10.42 -0.96
N GLN A 29 -1.68 -10.45 -2.29
CA GLN A 29 -0.58 -10.46 -3.25
C GLN A 29 0.12 -9.09 -3.31
N VAL A 30 -0.64 -8.00 -3.26
CA VAL A 30 -0.06 -6.64 -3.19
C VAL A 30 0.75 -6.47 -1.91
N LYS A 31 0.26 -6.96 -0.76
CA LYS A 31 0.96 -6.89 0.52
C LYS A 31 2.27 -7.68 0.51
N GLU A 32 2.26 -8.88 -0.08
CA GLU A 32 3.47 -9.70 -0.20
C GLU A 32 4.55 -9.00 -1.04
N VAL A 33 4.18 -8.47 -2.21
CA VAL A 33 5.12 -7.71 -3.06
C VAL A 33 5.60 -6.45 -2.32
N ALA A 34 4.71 -5.76 -1.61
CA ALA A 34 5.09 -4.57 -0.86
C ALA A 34 6.15 -4.86 0.21
N HIS A 35 6.02 -5.96 0.95
CA HIS A 35 7.00 -6.39 1.95
C HIS A 35 8.36 -6.75 1.35
N GLN A 36 8.40 -7.23 0.10
CA GLN A 36 9.66 -7.48 -0.63
C GLN A 36 10.38 -6.18 -1.01
N HIS A 37 9.66 -5.06 -1.05
CA HIS A 37 10.16 -3.72 -1.42
C HIS A 37 10.24 -2.77 -0.22
N ASP A 38 10.46 -3.32 0.98
CA ASP A 38 10.64 -2.57 2.23
C ASP A 38 9.49 -1.60 2.56
N ALA A 39 8.26 -1.96 2.16
CA ALA A 39 7.10 -1.15 2.48
C ALA A 39 6.94 -0.94 3.99
N TYR A 40 6.62 0.30 4.36
CA TYR A 40 6.29 0.68 5.73
C TYR A 40 4.89 0.17 6.12
N ALA A 41 3.94 0.24 5.18
CA ALA A 41 2.58 -0.25 5.37
C ALA A 41 1.86 -0.44 4.04
N THR A 42 0.97 -1.44 4.00
CA THR A 42 -0.03 -1.62 2.94
C THR A 42 -1.43 -1.71 3.54
N TYR A 43 -2.37 -0.90 3.04
CA TYR A 43 -3.72 -0.79 3.58
C TYR A 43 -4.73 -0.38 2.50
N LEU A 44 -6.03 -0.49 2.80
CA LEU A 44 -7.08 0.01 1.91
C LEU A 44 -7.29 1.51 2.11
N SER A 45 -7.28 2.27 1.02
CA SER A 45 -7.60 3.70 1.07
C SER A 45 -9.11 3.89 1.31
N GLY A 46 -9.46 4.55 2.42
CA GLY A 46 -10.85 4.80 2.79
C GLY A 46 -11.66 3.51 2.97
N ALA A 47 -12.71 3.33 2.16
CA ALA A 47 -13.53 2.12 2.13
C ALA A 47 -13.02 1.03 1.16
N GLY A 48 -11.97 1.29 0.38
CA GLY A 48 -11.55 0.45 -0.74
C GLY A 48 -12.33 0.75 -2.05
N PRO A 49 -12.04 0.03 -3.15
CA PRO A 49 -11.11 -1.10 -3.26
C PRO A 49 -9.63 -0.69 -3.45
N THR A 50 -9.34 0.61 -3.57
CA THR A 50 -7.97 1.10 -3.78
C THR A 50 -7.04 0.67 -2.66
N ILE A 51 -5.94 0.02 -3.03
CA ILE A 51 -4.87 -0.38 -2.12
C ILE A 51 -3.80 0.71 -2.14
N MET A 52 -3.38 1.15 -0.96
CA MET A 52 -2.33 2.14 -0.77
C MET A 52 -1.13 1.47 -0.08
N THR A 53 0.06 1.63 -0.67
CA THR A 53 1.33 1.18 -0.09
C THR A 53 2.20 2.40 0.16
N LEU A 54 2.71 2.50 1.38
CA LEU A 54 3.74 3.46 1.78
C LEU A 54 5.07 2.73 1.78
N LEU A 55 6.04 3.18 0.99
CA LEU A 55 7.36 2.56 0.86
C LEU A 55 8.45 3.64 0.63
N PRO A 56 9.74 3.31 0.77
CA PRO A 56 10.81 4.23 0.42
C PRO A 56 10.76 4.58 -1.09
N VAL A 57 11.09 5.83 -1.43
CA VAL A 57 10.92 6.37 -2.79
C VAL A 57 11.80 5.64 -3.80
N GLU A 58 12.99 5.22 -3.37
CA GLU A 58 13.95 4.45 -4.15
C GLU A 58 13.43 3.08 -4.60
N HIS A 59 12.44 2.51 -3.90
CA HIS A 59 11.80 1.24 -4.24
C HIS A 59 10.52 1.41 -5.06
N ALA A 60 9.99 2.63 -5.22
CA ALA A 60 8.68 2.89 -5.84
C ALA A 60 8.57 2.40 -7.28
N GLU A 61 9.60 2.62 -8.11
CA GLU A 61 9.58 2.18 -9.51
C GLU A 61 9.68 0.66 -9.64
N ALA A 62 10.55 0.03 -8.84
CA ALA A 62 10.72 -1.42 -8.84
C ALA A 62 9.45 -2.13 -8.35
N PHE A 63 8.85 -1.63 -7.27
CA PHE A 63 7.57 -2.11 -6.76
C PHE A 63 6.45 -2.00 -7.80
N ALA A 64 6.34 -0.86 -8.48
CA ALA A 64 5.30 -0.66 -9.50
C ALA A 64 5.43 -1.66 -10.66
N LYS A 65 6.66 -1.86 -11.18
CA LYS A 65 6.93 -2.84 -12.25
C LYS A 65 6.63 -4.27 -11.82
N ASP A 66 7.06 -4.65 -10.61
CA ASP A 66 6.77 -5.99 -10.07
C ASP A 66 5.28 -6.21 -9.92
N LEU A 67 4.54 -5.21 -9.44
CA LEU A 67 3.10 -5.31 -9.26
C LEU A 67 2.35 -5.39 -10.59
N GLU A 68 2.74 -4.60 -11.58
CA GLU A 68 2.20 -4.66 -12.95
C GLU A 68 2.49 -6.02 -13.60
N SER A 69 3.67 -6.60 -13.37
CA SER A 69 4.03 -7.92 -13.90
C SER A 69 3.14 -9.06 -13.39
N LYS A 70 2.44 -8.85 -12.25
CA LYS A 70 1.50 -9.82 -11.70
C LYS A 70 0.18 -9.90 -12.47
N GLY A 71 -0.10 -8.96 -13.37
CA GLY A 71 -1.31 -8.95 -14.18
C GLY A 71 -2.60 -8.83 -13.35
N LEU A 72 -2.53 -8.13 -12.21
CA LEU A 72 -3.68 -7.91 -11.34
C LEU A 72 -4.72 -7.01 -12.02
N ASN A 73 -5.99 -7.21 -11.70
CA ASN A 73 -7.06 -6.35 -12.21
C ASN A 73 -7.01 -4.99 -11.52
N GLY A 74 -6.47 -3.97 -12.20
CA GLY A 74 -6.37 -2.62 -11.66
C GLY A 74 -5.37 -1.75 -12.42
N GLN A 75 -5.11 -0.58 -11.85
CA GLN A 75 -4.12 0.37 -12.35
C GLN A 75 -3.17 0.74 -11.21
N VAL A 76 -1.88 0.86 -11.51
CA VAL A 76 -0.85 1.23 -10.55
C VAL A 76 -0.47 2.69 -10.77
N PHE A 77 -0.46 3.48 -9.70
CA PHE A 77 -0.07 4.88 -9.72
C PHE A 77 1.00 5.15 -8.67
N SER A 78 2.12 5.76 -9.10
CA SER A 78 3.12 6.29 -8.17
C SER A 78 2.73 7.72 -7.79
N LEU A 79 2.46 7.94 -6.50
CA LEU A 79 2.02 9.22 -5.96
C LEU A 79 3.05 9.78 -4.98
N LYS A 80 3.02 11.10 -4.80
CA LYS A 80 3.79 11.80 -3.76
C LYS A 80 2.83 12.41 -2.76
N ILE A 81 3.26 12.47 -1.50
CA ILE A 81 2.49 13.10 -0.43
C ILE A 81 2.36 14.60 -0.76
N ASP A 82 1.13 15.09 -0.84
CA ASP A 82 0.84 16.51 -0.94
C ASP A 82 1.01 17.15 0.45
N THR A 83 1.88 18.15 0.55
CA THR A 83 2.16 18.90 1.78
C THR A 83 1.59 20.31 1.77
N THR A 84 0.85 20.68 0.72
CA THR A 84 0.33 22.05 0.51
C THR A 84 -1.16 22.17 0.74
N GLY A 85 -1.92 21.07 0.61
CA GLY A 85 -3.37 21.06 0.84
C GLY A 85 -4.15 21.84 -0.22
N VAL A 86 -5.42 22.13 0.09
CA VAL A 86 -6.28 22.91 -0.82
C VAL A 86 -5.81 24.36 -0.85
N LYS A 87 -5.59 24.89 -2.06
CA LYS A 87 -5.43 26.32 -2.32
C LYS A 87 -6.74 26.93 -2.82
#